data_AF-A0A350C2N6-F1
#
_entry.id   AF-A0A350C2N6-F1
#
_cell.length_a   1.000
_cell.length_b   1.000
_cell.length_c   1.000
_cell.angle_alpha   90.00
_cell.angle_beta   90.00
_cell.angle_gamma   90.00
#
_symmetry.space_group_name_H-M   'P 1'
#
loop_
_entity.id
_entity.type
_entity.pdbx_description
1 polymer ?
#
loop_
_entity_poly.entity_id
_entity_poly.type
_entity_poly.pdbx_seq_one_letter_code
_entity_poly.pdbx_strand_id
1 'polypeptide(L)'
;MSDEKHENVDDDFEYSRRTYYDLIEKGQGALEEMMEVAKQLEHPRAFEVVSGMIKNISDVNDRLMDLHKKKKDYNKKDIVKPVDGTTNNNLFVGSTVELQRMLQDMNKEQDNVIDITDRLNDEPK
;
A
#
# COMPACT_ATOMS: atom_id res chain seq x y z
N MET A 1 -9.02 -7.83 15.49
CA MET A 1 -8.41 -6.52 15.79
C MET A 1 -7.60 -5.94 14.64
N SER A 2 -6.94 -6.76 13.80
CA SER A 2 -6.30 -6.28 12.55
C SER A 2 -7.32 -5.92 11.45
N ASP A 3 -8.43 -6.67 11.37
CA ASP A 3 -9.39 -6.51 10.27
C ASP A 3 -10.29 -5.27 10.44
N GLU A 4 -10.76 -4.98 11.66
CA GLU A 4 -11.53 -3.75 11.97
C GLU A 4 -10.76 -2.45 11.65
N LYS A 5 -9.43 -2.45 11.84
CA LYS A 5 -8.61 -1.28 11.54
C LYS A 5 -8.50 -1.04 10.03
N HIS A 6 -8.52 -2.10 9.23
CA HIS A 6 -8.44 -2.02 7.78
C HIS A 6 -9.77 -1.56 7.18
N GLU A 7 -10.88 -2.06 7.71
CA GLU A 7 -12.24 -1.70 7.30
C GLU A 7 -12.49 -0.19 7.50
N ASN A 8 -12.12 0.35 8.67
CA ASN A 8 -12.30 1.77 8.98
C ASN A 8 -11.51 2.71 8.03
N VAL A 9 -10.30 2.31 7.61
CA VAL A 9 -9.47 3.13 6.72
C VAL A 9 -10.00 3.15 5.28
N ASP A 10 -10.52 2.02 4.82
CA ASP A 10 -11.14 1.96 3.50
C ASP A 10 -12.43 2.81 3.47
N ASP A 11 -13.25 2.73 4.52
CA ASP A 11 -14.46 3.54 4.66
C ASP A 11 -14.16 5.04 4.72
N ASP A 12 -13.18 5.46 5.54
CA ASP A 12 -12.74 6.86 5.63
C ASP A 12 -12.24 7.39 4.29
N PHE A 13 -11.50 6.56 3.53
CA PHE A 13 -11.06 6.93 2.20
C PHE A 13 -12.23 7.08 1.23
N GLU A 14 -13.18 6.15 1.21
CA GLU A 14 -14.36 6.21 0.33
C GLU A 14 -15.23 7.43 0.65
N TYR A 15 -15.43 7.71 1.94
CA TYR A 15 -16.14 8.90 2.41
C TYR A 15 -15.43 10.18 1.96
N SER A 16 -14.11 10.26 2.17
CA SER A 16 -13.31 11.41 1.77
C SER A 16 -13.32 11.62 0.26
N ARG A 17 -13.18 10.53 -0.51
CA ARG A 17 -13.21 10.57 -1.99
C ARG A 17 -14.55 11.09 -2.50
N ARG A 18 -15.66 10.56 -1.97
CA ARG A 18 -17.01 11.01 -2.33
C ARG A 18 -17.21 12.48 -2.00
N THR A 19 -16.73 12.91 -0.82
CA THR A 19 -16.81 14.33 -0.41
C THR A 19 -16.06 15.23 -1.38
N TYR A 20 -14.85 14.85 -1.81
CA TYR A 20 -14.11 15.65 -2.78
C TYR A 20 -14.81 15.72 -4.13
N TYR A 21 -15.36 14.61 -4.64
CA TYR A 21 -16.15 14.65 -5.89
C TYR A 21 -17.36 15.58 -5.79
N ASP A 22 -18.12 15.49 -4.70
CA ASP A 22 -19.27 16.37 -4.46
C ASP A 22 -18.88 17.85 -4.39
N LEU A 23 -17.75 18.17 -3.75
CA LEU A 23 -17.22 19.53 -3.70
C LEU A 23 -16.76 20.03 -5.08
N ILE A 24 -16.14 19.18 -5.90
CA ILE A 24 -15.72 19.54 -7.25
C ILE A 24 -16.94 19.79 -8.13
N GLU A 25 -17.94 18.91 -8.11
CA GLU A 25 -19.15 19.05 -8.91
C GLU A 25 -19.93 20.31 -8.54
N LYS A 26 -20.18 20.53 -7.25
CA LYS A 26 -20.83 21.76 -6.76
C LYS A 26 -20.00 23.00 -7.05
N GLY A 27 -18.67 22.90 -6.92
CA GLY A 27 -17.74 23.97 -7.24
C GLY A 27 -17.80 24.36 -8.71
N GLN A 28 -17.84 23.38 -9.62
CA GLN A 28 -17.96 23.60 -11.07
C GLN A 28 -19.30 24.26 -11.42
N GLY A 29 -20.42 23.76 -10.90
CA GLY A 29 -21.73 24.37 -11.14
C GLY A 29 -21.80 25.82 -10.65
N ALA A 30 -21.33 26.07 -9.43
CA ALA A 30 -21.31 27.43 -8.89
C ALA A 30 -20.30 28.34 -9.60
N LEU A 31 -19.22 27.80 -10.17
CA LEU A 31 -18.28 28.56 -11.00
C LEU A 31 -18.95 29.02 -12.30
N GLU A 32 -19.73 28.16 -12.95
CA GLU A 32 -20.49 28.53 -14.15
C GLU A 32 -21.47 29.67 -13.88
N GLU A 33 -22.24 29.58 -12.79
CA GLU A 33 -23.15 30.64 -12.36
C GLU A 33 -22.40 31.95 -12.08
N MET A 34 -21.28 31.86 -11.36
CA MET A 34 -20.46 33.03 -11.03
C MET A 34 -19.78 33.67 -12.24
N MET A 35 -19.42 32.87 -13.24
CA MET A 35 -18.89 33.39 -14.51
C MET A 35 -19.94 34.20 -15.27
N GLU A 36 -21.19 33.73 -15.31
CA GLU A 36 -22.28 34.46 -15.94
C GLU A 36 -22.58 35.77 -15.21
N VAL A 37 -22.63 35.74 -13.87
CA VAL A 37 -22.79 36.95 -13.05
C VAL A 37 -21.63 37.92 -13.25
N ALA A 38 -20.38 37.44 -13.28
CA ALA A 38 -19.22 38.28 -13.49
C ALA A 38 -19.22 38.94 -14.88
N LYS A 39 -19.67 38.21 -15.91
CA LYS A 39 -19.82 38.72 -17.26
C LYS A 39 -20.91 39.80 -17.34
N GLN A 40 -22.04 39.62 -16.66
CA GLN A 40 -23.13 40.60 -16.60
C GLN A 40 -22.74 41.88 -15.86
N LEU A 41 -21.95 41.76 -14.79
CA LEU A 41 -21.52 42.91 -13.99
C LEU A 41 -20.43 43.74 -14.68
N GLU A 42 -19.69 43.16 -15.65
CA GLU A 42 -18.55 43.76 -16.36
C GLU A 42 -17.50 44.42 -15.43
N HIS A 43 -17.48 44.04 -14.15
CA HIS A 43 -16.66 44.69 -13.14
C HIS A 43 -15.41 43.85 -12.85
N PRO A 44 -14.19 44.42 -12.90
CA PRO A 44 -12.94 43.67 -12.68
C PRO A 44 -12.93 42.85 -11.38
N ARG A 45 -13.53 43.38 -10.30
CA ARG A 45 -13.66 42.69 -9.02
C ARG A 45 -14.44 41.37 -9.10
N ALA A 46 -15.43 41.26 -9.98
CA ALA A 46 -16.20 40.02 -10.11
C ALA A 46 -15.33 38.89 -10.69
N PHE A 47 -14.46 39.21 -11.66
CA PHE A 47 -13.49 38.25 -12.21
C PHE A 47 -12.41 37.83 -11.20
N GLU A 48 -12.05 38.69 -10.24
CA GLU A 48 -11.15 38.30 -9.14
C GLU A 48 -11.79 37.27 -8.21
N VAL A 49 -13.09 37.40 -7.91
CA VAL A 49 -13.79 36.39 -7.09
C VAL A 49 -13.87 35.06 -7.84
N VAL A 50 -14.20 35.11 -9.14
CA VAL A 50 -14.21 33.92 -10.02
C VAL A 50 -12.83 33.26 -10.07
N SER A 51 -11.74 34.02 -10.22
CA SER A 51 -10.39 33.44 -10.24
C SER A 51 -10.00 32.81 -8.90
N GLY A 52 -10.44 33.41 -7.77
CA GLY A 52 -10.31 32.80 -6.45
C GLY A 52 -11.10 31.49 -6.32
N MET A 53 -12.30 31.43 -6.89
CA MET A 53 -13.12 30.22 -6.92
C MET A 53 -12.49 29.10 -7.75
N ILE A 54 -11.97 29.44 -8.94
CA ILE A 54 -11.21 28.49 -9.79
C ILE A 54 -10.03 27.92 -8.99
N LYS A 55 -9.27 28.77 -8.30
CA LYS A 55 -8.15 28.33 -7.47
C LYS A 55 -8.60 27.33 -6.38
N ASN A 56 -9.68 27.65 -5.67
CA ASN A 56 -10.21 26.76 -4.63
C ASN A 56 -10.62 25.39 -5.20
N ILE A 57 -11.24 25.35 -6.38
CA ILE A 57 -11.62 24.09 -7.05
C ILE A 57 -10.37 23.30 -7.44
N SER A 58 -9.34 23.96 -7.99
CA SER A 58 -8.05 23.32 -8.30
C SER A 58 -7.39 22.73 -7.05
N ASP A 59 -7.36 23.47 -5.94
CA ASP A 59 -6.79 22.99 -4.68
C ASP A 59 -7.55 21.77 -4.13
N VAL A 60 -8.88 21.69 -4.33
CA VAL A 60 -9.69 20.52 -3.95
C VAL A 60 -9.37 19.32 -4.85
N ASN A 61 -9.18 19.54 -6.16
CA ASN A 61 -8.75 18.49 -7.10
C ASN A 61 -7.36 17.93 -6.73
N ASP A 62 -6.41 18.79 -6.36
CA ASP A 62 -5.08 18.36 -5.93
C ASP A 62 -5.16 17.50 -4.65
N ARG A 63 -6.02 17.89 -3.70
CA ARG A 63 -6.28 17.09 -2.48
C ARG A 63 -6.89 15.72 -2.78
N LEU A 64 -7.78 15.62 -3.77
CA LEU A 64 -8.30 14.34 -4.24
C LEU A 64 -7.18 13.45 -4.81
N MET A 65 -6.28 14.01 -5.60
CA MET A 65 -5.13 13.27 -6.12
C MET A 65 -4.19 12.81 -5.00
N ASP A 66 -3.91 13.68 -4.04
CA ASP A 66 -3.09 13.35 -2.88
C ASP A 66 -3.74 12.30 -1.97
N LEU A 67 -5.07 12.27 -1.87
CA LEU A 67 -5.81 11.21 -1.19
C LEU A 67 -5.51 9.84 -1.83
N HIS A 68 -5.53 9.75 -3.16
CA HIS A 68 -5.18 8.52 -3.87
C HIS A 68 -3.73 8.08 -3.65
N LYS A 69 -2.78 9.02 -3.68
CA LYS A 69 -1.37 8.74 -3.36
C LYS A 69 -1.22 8.20 -1.93
N LYS A 70 -1.85 8.87 -0.96
CA LYS A 70 -1.82 8.46 0.45
C LYS A 70 -2.44 7.08 0.68
N LYS A 71 -3.54 6.73 0.00
CA LYS A 71 -4.09 5.36 0.08
C LYS A 71 -3.12 4.33 -0.51
N LYS A 72 -2.48 4.63 -1.63
CA LYS A 72 -1.45 3.76 -2.21
C LYS A 72 -0.27 3.59 -1.26
N ASP A 73 0.19 4.66 -0.63
CA ASP A 73 1.30 4.63 0.33
C ASP A 73 0.93 3.93 1.64
N TYR A 74 -0.32 4.07 2.12
CA TYR A 74 -0.85 3.30 3.25
C TYR A 74 -0.89 1.80 2.95
N ASN A 75 -1.28 1.43 1.73
CA ASN A 75 -1.35 0.04 1.28
C ASN A 75 0.01 -0.55 0.89
N LYS A 76 1.06 0.27 0.78
CA LYS A 76 2.42 -0.26 0.71
C LYS A 76 2.70 -0.88 2.08
N LYS A 77 2.57 -2.21 2.15
CA LYS A 77 3.34 -2.98 3.12
C LYS A 77 4.77 -2.52 2.94
N ASP A 78 5.45 -2.16 4.02
CA ASP A 78 6.88 -1.89 4.00
C ASP A 78 7.53 -3.05 3.26
N ILE A 79 7.79 -2.84 1.96
CA ILE A 79 8.74 -3.64 1.24
C ILE A 79 9.97 -3.25 2.01
N VAL A 80 10.38 -4.12 2.94
CA VAL A 80 11.70 -4.09 3.53
C VAL A 80 12.57 -3.94 2.30
N LYS A 81 13.00 -2.70 2.01
CA LYS A 81 14.07 -2.48 1.05
C LYS A 81 15.09 -3.51 1.50
N PRO A 82 15.53 -4.43 0.63
CA PRO A 82 16.55 -5.37 1.03
C PRO A 82 17.58 -4.50 1.73
N VAL A 83 17.80 -4.77 3.03
CA VAL A 83 18.79 -4.04 3.81
C VAL A 83 19.99 -3.98 2.89
N ASP A 84 20.58 -2.79 2.74
CA ASP A 84 21.78 -2.55 1.95
C ASP A 84 22.95 -3.28 2.64
N GLY A 85 22.81 -4.61 2.64
CA GLY A 85 23.36 -5.59 3.56
C GLY A 85 23.66 -6.77 2.68
N THR A 86 24.70 -6.56 1.88
CA THR A 86 25.62 -7.58 1.37
C THR A 86 25.01 -8.98 1.27
N THR A 87 24.53 -9.34 0.07
CA THR A 87 24.24 -10.72 -0.31
C THR A 87 25.55 -11.52 -0.38
N ASN A 88 26.12 -11.87 0.77
CA ASN A 88 27.46 -12.43 0.86
C ASN A 88 27.56 -13.94 0.56
N ASN A 89 26.45 -14.69 0.44
CA ASN A 89 26.59 -16.15 0.37
C ASN A 89 25.48 -16.95 -0.34
N ASN A 90 24.73 -16.35 -1.26
CA ASN A 90 23.68 -17.07 -2.00
C ASN A 90 24.17 -17.66 -3.34
N LEU A 91 25.44 -17.48 -3.67
CA LEU A 91 26.05 -17.98 -4.89
C LEU A 91 27.04 -19.09 -4.54
N PHE A 92 26.64 -20.34 -4.80
CA PHE A 92 27.56 -21.46 -4.77
C PHE A 92 28.36 -21.48 -6.09
N VAL A 93 29.66 -21.24 -6.01
CA VAL A 93 30.57 -21.35 -7.15
C VAL A 93 31.26 -22.70 -7.07
N GLY A 94 30.74 -23.69 -7.81
CA GLY A 94 31.27 -25.05 -7.86
C GLY A 94 30.49 -25.92 -8.84
N SER A 95 30.85 -27.20 -8.92
CA SER A 95 30.17 -28.15 -9.81
C SER A 95 28.83 -28.61 -9.23
N THR A 96 27.92 -29.07 -10.09
CA THR A 96 26.64 -29.65 -9.68
C THR A 96 26.80 -30.88 -8.78
N VAL A 97 27.93 -31.59 -8.90
CA VAL A 97 28.26 -32.76 -8.07
C VAL A 97 28.60 -32.32 -6.63
N GLU A 98 29.33 -31.23 -6.46
CA GLU A 98 29.67 -30.68 -5.14
C GLU A 98 28.43 -30.11 -4.43
N LEU A 99 27.52 -29.47 -5.18
CA LEU A 99 26.21 -29.08 -4.65
C LEU A 99 25.42 -30.27 -4.10
N GLN A 100 25.37 -31.37 -4.85
CA GLN A 100 24.64 -32.58 -4.43
C GLN A 100 25.23 -33.21 -3.18
N ARG A 101 26.57 -33.24 -3.05
CA ARG A 101 27.24 -33.73 -1.83
C ARG A 101 26.93 -32.85 -0.62
N MET A 102 27.01 -31.53 -0.78
CA MET A 102 26.67 -30.57 0.29
C MET A 102 25.23 -30.77 0.78
N LEU A 103 24.26 -30.92 -0.14
CA LEU A 103 22.86 -31.18 0.20
C LEU A 103 22.67 -32.53 0.92
N GLN A 104 23.39 -33.56 0.52
CA GLN A 104 23.33 -34.87 1.18
C GLN A 104 23.92 -34.85 2.58
N ASP A 105 25.03 -34.13 2.78
CA ASP A 105 25.68 -34.04 4.09
C ASP A 105 24.85 -33.18 5.06
N MET A 106 24.21 -32.11 4.58
CA MET A 106 23.23 -31.35 5.37
C MET A 106 22.02 -32.18 5.81
N ASN A 107 21.56 -33.12 4.97
CA ASN A 107 20.44 -33.99 5.31
C ASN A 107 20.82 -35.11 6.30
N LYS A 108 22.09 -35.56 6.33
CA LYS A 108 22.54 -36.60 7.27
C LYS A 108 22.59 -36.12 8.72
N GLU A 109 22.83 -34.84 8.98
CA GLU A 109 22.85 -34.30 10.35
C GLU A 109 21.45 -34.24 11.01
N GLN A 110 20.37 -34.42 10.25
CA GLN A 110 19.00 -34.45 10.79
C GLN A 110 18.49 -35.86 11.17
N ASP A 111 19.24 -36.93 10.88
CA ASP A 111 18.86 -38.30 11.23
C ASP A 111 19.24 -38.67 12.68
N ASN A 112 18.76 -37.90 13.66
CA ASN A 112 18.61 -38.37 15.04
C ASN A 112 17.28 -39.11 15.22
N VAL A 113 17.04 -40.12 14.38
CA VAL A 113 15.87 -41.00 14.51
C VAL A 113 16.14 -41.96 15.67
N ILE A 114 15.48 -41.75 16.80
CA ILE A 114 15.49 -42.68 17.92
C ILE A 114 14.66 -43.90 17.51
N ASP A 115 15.32 -45.00 17.19
CA ASP A 115 14.65 -46.28 16.94
C ASP A 115 14.08 -46.83 18.26
N ILE A 116 12.75 -46.88 18.35
CA ILE A 116 12.00 -47.33 19.54
C ILE A 116 11.56 -48.80 19.44
N THR A 117 11.98 -49.52 18.40
CA THR A 117 11.50 -50.89 18.14
C THR A 117 11.88 -51.86 19.26
N ASP A 118 12.97 -51.60 20.00
CA ASP A 118 13.42 -52.44 21.11
C ASP A 118 12.58 -52.29 22.40
N ARG A 119 11.73 -51.26 22.53
CA ARG A 119 10.94 -51.03 23.76
C ARG A 119 9.58 -51.73 23.80
N LEU A 120 9.19 -52.41 22.71
CA LEU A 120 7.90 -53.09 22.60
C LEU A 120 7.94 -54.57 23.02
N ASN A 121 9.13 -55.14 23.26
CA ASN A 121 9.28 -56.58 23.54
C ASN A 121 9.41 -56.94 25.04
N ASP A 122 9.45 -55.96 25.93
CA ASP A 122 9.39 -56.21 27.38
C ASP A 122 7.94 -56.08 27.88
N GLU A 123 7.12 -57.09 27.57
CA GLU A 123 5.92 -57.34 28.35
C GLU A 123 6.30 -57.99 29.70
N PRO A 124 5.72 -57.53 30.83
CA PRO A 124 6.00 -58.11 32.13
C PRO A 124 5.35 -59.49 32.22
N LYS A 125 6.15 -60.51 32.53
CA LYS A 125 5.64 -61.79 33.05
C LYS A 125 5.16 -61.67 34.48
#